data_AF-A0A3T0SGK2-F1
#
_entry.id   AF-A0A3T0SGK2-F1
#
_cell.length_a   1.000
_cell.length_b   1.000
_cell.length_c   1.000
_cell.angle_alpha   90.00
_cell.angle_beta   90.00
_cell.angle_gamma   90.00
#
_symmetry.space_group_name_H-M   'P 1'
#
loop_
_entity.id
_entity.type
_entity.pdbx_description
1 polymer ?
#
loop_
_entity_poly.entity_id
_entity_poly.type
_entity_poly.pdbx_seq_one_letter_code
_entity_poly.pdbx_strand_id
1 'polypeptide(L)'
;MRRLLLFLAAAALSAPVWAMHCPMDMAKIDKQLESNPPSDPATLEKVKELRAEGEQLHKAGDHTQSLQVLEQAQALLDSAQ
;
A
#
# COMPACT_ATOMS: atom_id res chain seq x y z
N MET A 1 -18.80 -23.66 -26.08
CA MET A 1 -17.56 -22.87 -26.19
C MET A 1 -17.76 -21.37 -25.92
N ARG A 2 -18.70 -20.67 -26.57
CA ARG A 2 -18.93 -19.22 -26.38
C ARG A 2 -19.26 -18.78 -24.95
N ARG A 3 -20.00 -19.60 -24.19
CA ARG A 3 -20.30 -19.34 -22.77
C ARG A 3 -19.07 -19.49 -21.87
N LEU A 4 -18.23 -20.51 -22.12
CA LEU A 4 -16.96 -20.72 -21.40
C LEU A 4 -15.98 -19.56 -21.63
N LEU A 5 -15.89 -19.06 -22.87
CA LEU A 5 -15.08 -17.88 -23.20
C LEU A 5 -15.54 -16.62 -22.46
N LEU A 6 -16.86 -16.43 -22.30
CA LEU A 6 -17.41 -15.32 -21.51
C LEU A 6 -17.12 -15.46 -20.00
N PHE A 7 -17.17 -16.67 -19.45
CA PHE A 7 -16.79 -16.91 -18.05
C PHE A 7 -15.30 -16.71 -17.79
N LEU A 8 -14.42 -17.16 -18.69
CA LEU A 8 -12.97 -16.92 -18.60
C LEU A 8 -12.62 -15.44 -18.70
N ALA A 9 -13.29 -14.69 -19.58
CA ALA A 9 -13.09 -13.25 -19.70
C ALA A 9 -13.52 -12.50 -18.42
N ALA A 10 -14.63 -12.89 -17.79
CA ALA A 10 -15.08 -12.26 -16.54
C ALA A 10 -14.15 -12.55 -15.35
N ALA A 11 -13.56 -13.74 -15.26
CA ALA A 11 -12.61 -14.11 -14.21
C ALA A 11 -11.26 -13.36 -14.32
N ALA A 12 -10.85 -12.94 -15.52
CA ALA A 12 -9.64 -12.13 -15.70
C ALA A 12 -9.79 -10.70 -15.15
N LEU A 13 -11.03 -10.19 -15.02
CA LEU A 13 -11.30 -8.85 -14.50
C LEU A 13 -11.29 -8.75 -12.96
N SER A 14 -11.25 -9.87 -12.23
CA SER A 14 -11.25 -9.87 -10.75
C SER A 14 -9.86 -9.87 -10.11
N ALA A 15 -8.81 -10.15 -10.88
CA ALA A 15 -7.41 -10.12 -10.42
C ALA A 15 -6.79 -8.72 -10.12
N PRO A 16 -7.20 -7.59 -10.75
CA PRO A 16 -6.46 -6.32 -10.62
C PRO A 16 -6.59 -5.65 -9.25
N VAL A 17 -7.55 -6.05 -8.40
CA VAL A 17 -7.74 -5.44 -7.07
C VAL A 17 -6.57 -5.72 -6.13
N TRP A 18 -5.96 -6.91 -6.22
CA TRP A 18 -4.83 -7.28 -5.36
C TRP A 18 -3.52 -6.61 -5.75
N ALA A 19 -3.31 -6.35 -7.05
CA ALA A 19 -2.07 -5.74 -7.53
C ALA A 19 -1.95 -4.25 -7.17
N MET A 20 -3.07 -3.59 -6.85
CA MET A 20 -3.12 -2.13 -6.65
C MET A 20 -3.05 -1.68 -5.19
N HIS A 21 -3.17 -2.59 -4.21
CA HIS A 21 -3.29 -2.19 -2.80
C HIS A 21 -2.03 -1.52 -2.25
N CYS A 22 -0.85 -2.15 -2.32
CA CYS A 22 0.39 -1.55 -1.82
C CYS A 22 0.72 -0.20 -2.51
N PRO A 23 0.62 -0.07 -3.85
CA PRO A 23 0.78 1.23 -4.52
C PRO A 23 -0.17 2.32 -4.04
N MET A 24 -1.44 2.00 -3.78
CA MET A 24 -2.40 2.96 -3.26
C MET A 24 -2.07 3.39 -1.83
N ASP A 25 -1.68 2.46 -0.96
CA ASP A 25 -1.31 2.77 0.43
C ASP A 25 -0.05 3.64 0.48
N MET A 26 0.98 3.31 -0.32
CA MET A 26 2.18 4.14 -0.45
C MET A 26 1.83 5.57 -0.86
N ALA A 27 1.01 5.74 -1.92
CA ALA A 27 0.60 7.06 -2.38
C ALA A 27 -0.23 7.84 -1.34
N LYS A 28 -1.05 7.13 -0.54
CA LYS A 28 -1.81 7.74 0.56
C LYS A 28 -0.88 8.26 1.66
N ILE A 29 0.10 7.45 2.07
CA ILE A 29 1.12 7.83 3.05
C ILE A 29 1.92 9.02 2.55
N ASP A 30 2.38 9.00 1.30
CA ASP A 30 3.15 10.08 0.68
C ASP A 30 2.36 11.39 0.71
N LYS A 31 1.08 11.35 0.30
CA LYS A 31 0.21 12.52 0.33
C LYS A 31 -0.01 13.07 1.74
N GLN A 32 -0.15 12.21 2.75
CA GLN A 32 -0.28 12.66 4.14
C GLN A 32 1.02 13.28 4.65
N LEU A 33 2.18 12.70 4.34
CA LEU A 33 3.48 13.27 4.68
C LEU A 33 3.72 14.64 4.03
N GLU A 34 3.25 14.84 2.81
CA GLU A 34 3.33 16.14 2.12
C GLU A 34 2.36 17.18 2.69
N SER A 35 1.14 16.78 3.03
CA SER A 35 0.06 17.71 3.40
C SER A 35 0.00 18.03 4.89
N ASN A 36 0.30 17.06 5.75
CA ASN A 36 0.25 17.18 7.20
C ASN A 36 1.25 16.21 7.86
N PRO A 37 2.57 16.47 7.75
CA PRO A 37 3.57 15.61 8.36
C PRO A 37 3.44 15.59 9.90
N PRO A 38 3.75 14.46 10.55
CA PRO A 38 3.87 14.41 12.00
C PRO A 38 4.82 15.48 12.54
N SER A 39 4.41 16.12 13.65
CA SER A 39 5.23 17.14 14.33
C SER A 39 6.38 16.51 15.13
N ASP A 40 6.21 15.29 15.62
CA ASP A 40 7.25 14.51 16.28
C ASP A 40 8.26 13.95 15.25
N PRO A 41 9.55 14.33 15.34
CA PRO A 41 10.56 13.87 14.39
C PRO A 41 10.75 12.35 14.38
N ALA A 42 10.62 11.69 15.53
CA ALA A 42 10.78 10.23 15.62
C ALA A 42 9.65 9.49 14.88
N THR A 43 8.42 9.95 15.05
CA THR A 43 7.26 9.44 14.30
C THR A 43 7.42 9.71 12.80
N LEU A 44 7.84 10.91 12.39
CA LEU A 44 8.09 11.25 10.98
C LEU A 44 9.14 10.33 10.36
N GLU A 45 10.26 10.10 11.05
CA GLU A 45 11.32 9.20 10.61
C GLU A 45 10.80 7.76 10.48
N LYS A 46 10.06 7.27 11.48
CA LYS A 46 9.55 5.90 11.47
C LYS A 46 8.54 5.65 10.35
N VAL A 47 7.65 6.60 10.08
CA VAL A 47 6.71 6.51 8.95
C VAL A 47 7.45 6.44 7.62
N LYS A 48 8.49 7.26 7.43
CA LYS A 48 9.30 7.25 6.20
C LYS A 48 10.05 5.94 6.01
N GLU A 49 10.60 5.38 7.10
CA GLU A 49 11.25 4.07 7.09
C GLU A 49 10.27 2.97 6.66
N LEU A 50 9.11 2.87 7.33
CA LEU A 50 8.09 1.87 7.02
C LEU A 50 7.53 2.02 5.61
N ARG A 51 7.36 3.24 5.11
CA ARG A 51 6.98 3.51 3.72
C ARG A 51 8.02 2.96 2.75
N ALA A 52 9.30 3.27 2.97
CA ALA A 52 10.38 2.81 2.11
C ALA A 52 10.54 1.28 2.15
N GLU A 53 10.41 0.67 3.33
CA GLU A 53 10.40 -0.78 3.52
C GLU A 53 9.23 -1.43 2.78
N GLY A 54 8.03 -0.85 2.87
CA GLY A 54 6.86 -1.30 2.13
C GLY A 54 7.08 -1.31 0.61
N GLU A 55 7.73 -0.27 0.08
CA GLU A 55 8.10 -0.20 -1.34
C GLU A 55 9.13 -1.27 -1.73
N GLN A 56 10.14 -1.52 -0.88
CA GLN A 56 11.14 -2.56 -1.11
C GLN A 56 10.50 -3.96 -1.13
N LEU A 57 9.64 -4.26 -0.15
CA LEU A 57 8.91 -5.53 -0.07
C LEU A 57 8.00 -5.73 -1.28
N HIS A 58 7.29 -4.68 -1.72
CA HIS A 58 6.49 -4.72 -2.94
C HIS A 58 7.33 -5.05 -4.17
N LYS A 59 8.47 -4.37 -4.36
CA LYS A 59 9.40 -4.63 -5.48
C LYS A 59 10.01 -6.03 -5.43
N ALA A 60 10.17 -6.60 -4.23
CA ALA A 60 10.63 -7.98 -4.03
C ALA A 60 9.52 -9.03 -4.25
N GLY A 61 8.27 -8.62 -4.45
CA GLY A 61 7.11 -9.51 -4.61
C GLY A 61 6.50 -9.98 -3.28
N ASP A 62 6.99 -9.51 -2.14
CA ASP A 62 6.44 -9.83 -0.82
C ASP A 62 5.30 -8.87 -0.47
N HIS A 63 4.16 -9.08 -1.16
CA HIS A 63 3.00 -8.21 -1.02
C HIS A 63 2.38 -8.28 0.38
N THR A 64 2.37 -9.43 1.03
CA THR A 64 1.79 -9.55 2.37
C THR A 64 2.60 -8.75 3.39
N GLN A 65 3.93 -8.85 3.38
CA GLN A 65 4.74 -8.04 4.30
C GLN A 65 4.70 -6.56 3.94
N SER A 66 4.69 -6.23 2.64
CA SER A 66 4.53 -4.84 2.17
C SER A 66 3.26 -4.20 2.74
N LEU A 67 2.12 -4.90 2.68
CA LEU A 67 0.86 -4.43 3.26
C LEU A 67 0.97 -4.20 4.77
N GLN A 68 1.54 -5.16 5.50
CA GLN A 68 1.66 -5.06 6.96
C GLN A 68 2.48 -3.84 7.41
N VAL A 69 3.61 -3.55 6.74
CA VAL A 69 4.43 -2.39 7.11
C VAL A 69 3.79 -1.07 6.69
N LEU A 70 3.08 -1.05 5.55
CA LEU A 70 2.33 0.14 5.10
C LEU A 70 1.13 0.43 6.02
N GLU A 71 0.44 -0.59 6.51
CA GLU A 71 -0.61 -0.44 7.54
C GLU A 71 -0.05 0.14 8.84
N GLN A 72 1.14 -0.30 9.27
CA GLN A 72 1.81 0.28 10.45
C GLN A 72 2.18 1.75 10.23
N ALA A 73 2.71 2.10 9.05
CA ALA A 73 3.01 3.49 8.70
C ALA A 73 1.75 4.37 8.73
N GLN A 74 0.65 3.87 8.17
CA GLN A 74 -0.63 4.56 8.17
C GLN A 74 -1.19 4.73 9.59
N ALA A 75 -1.11 3.71 10.43
CA ALA A 75 -1.57 3.78 11.82
C ALA A 75 -0.79 4.83 12.63
N LEU A 76 0.53 4.92 12.42
CA LEU A 76 1.35 5.97 13.03
C LEU A 76 0.90 7.37 12.57
N LEU A 77 0.67 7.56 11.27
CA LEU A 77 0.17 8.83 10.72
C LEU A 77 -1.20 9.20 11.29
N ASP A 78 -2.10 8.25 11.43
CA ASP A 78 -3.44 8.49 11.97
C ASP A 78 -3.40 8.80 13.47
N SER A 79 -2.44 8.24 14.21
CA SER A 79 -2.22 8.55 15.64
C SER A 79 -1.47 9.85 15.91
N ALA A 80 -0.78 10.39 14.92
CA ALA A 80 0.05 11.59 15.03
C ALA A 80 -0.63 12.87 14.53
N GLN A 81 -1.89 12.77 14.07
CA GLN A 81 -2.79 13.88 13.77
C GLN A 81 -3.37 14.49 15.05
#